data_AF-A0A7J9YID5-F1
#
_entry.id   AF-A0A7J9YID5-F1
#
_cell.length_a   1.000
_cell.length_b   1.000
_cell.length_c   1.000
_cell.angle_alpha   90.00
_cell.angle_beta   90.00
_cell.angle_gamma   90.00
#
_symmetry.space_group_name_H-M   'P 1'
#
loop_
_entity.id
_entity.type
_entity.pdbx_description
1 polymer ?
#
loop_
_entity_poly.entity_id
_entity_poly.type
_entity_poly.pdbx_seq_one_letter_code
_entity_poly.pdbx_strand_id
1 'polypeptide(L)'
;MSDTELGRRGFLARMGVLGAVAAGGLFTGSASAATRSAGLEDLVAALQPVLAELARDTLNGLVVMTCPGPDEYSKAQGTPRPEPGAIEARATDFMIESLDNFVPFPDQLANPLGEALAAGLDGTGLDDALKSLLRNDETLPLSSVIAMLLNLIATQVNPAAVNGAFLSPFARLSYEDKCAVFEQMEGPNADLVATLDANLDEPLKESVSGMLRFVAGALLEFSAYGSYGEWGVYNPELKRTLKRPVGWELSGYQPDGVVHGWDDFLGYYQDRKQVDA
;
A
#
# COMPACT_ATOMS: atom_id res chain seq x y z
N MET A 1 -20.50 -28.99 -7.15
CA MET A 1 -19.29 -28.24 -6.75
C MET A 1 -19.76 -26.83 -6.47
N SER A 2 -19.61 -26.35 -5.24
CA SER A 2 -20.06 -24.99 -4.87
C SER A 2 -19.02 -23.96 -5.32
N ASP A 3 -19.46 -22.74 -5.64
CA ASP A 3 -18.60 -21.62 -6.06
C ASP A 3 -17.47 -21.33 -5.04
N THR A 4 -17.72 -21.60 -3.76
CA THR A 4 -16.75 -21.46 -2.66
C THR A 4 -15.51 -22.36 -2.79
N GLU A 5 -15.65 -23.58 -3.34
CA GLU A 5 -14.51 -24.48 -3.59
C GLU A 5 -13.64 -24.03 -4.76
N LEU A 6 -14.26 -23.41 -5.78
CA LEU A 6 -13.58 -22.83 -6.93
C LEU A 6 -12.79 -21.58 -6.54
N GLY A 7 -13.38 -20.71 -5.71
CA GLY A 7 -12.72 -19.53 -5.14
C GLY A 7 -11.50 -19.88 -4.29
N ARG A 8 -11.63 -20.87 -3.39
CA ARG A 8 -10.52 -21.34 -2.52
C ARG A 8 -9.33 -21.89 -3.31
N ARG A 9 -9.56 -22.67 -4.37
CA ARG A 9 -8.47 -23.23 -5.20
C ARG A 9 -7.78 -22.15 -6.03
N GLY A 10 -8.53 -21.19 -6.57
CA GLY A 10 -7.99 -20.04 -7.26
C GLY A 10 -7.14 -19.17 -6.34
N PHE A 11 -7.62 -18.92 -5.12
CA PHE A 11 -6.90 -18.20 -4.09
C PHE A 11 -5.58 -18.88 -3.72
N LEU A 12 -5.62 -20.17 -3.37
CA LEU A 12 -4.42 -20.96 -2.99
C LEU A 12 -3.39 -21.02 -4.13
N ALA A 13 -3.84 -21.19 -5.38
CA ALA A 13 -2.93 -21.19 -6.53
C ALA A 13 -2.26 -19.82 -6.73
N ARG A 14 -3.00 -18.72 -6.51
CA ARG A 14 -2.49 -17.35 -6.69
C ARG A 14 -1.60 -16.91 -5.55
N MET A 15 -1.93 -17.27 -4.32
CA MET A 15 -1.06 -17.06 -3.16
C MET A 15 0.20 -17.92 -3.22
N GLY A 16 0.11 -19.16 -3.71
CA GLY A 16 1.27 -19.99 -4.02
C GLY A 16 2.18 -19.37 -5.07
N VAL A 17 1.61 -18.69 -6.08
CA VAL A 17 2.38 -17.92 -7.08
C VAL A 17 3.00 -16.66 -6.48
N LEU A 18 2.30 -15.93 -5.61
CA LEU A 18 2.86 -14.78 -4.88
C LEU A 18 4.04 -15.20 -3.98
N GLY A 19 3.91 -16.30 -3.26
CA GLY A 19 5.00 -16.89 -2.47
C GLY A 19 6.16 -17.37 -3.35
N ALA A 20 5.88 -17.97 -4.51
CA ALA A 20 6.90 -18.40 -5.47
C ALA A 20 7.59 -17.24 -6.20
N VAL A 21 6.93 -16.09 -6.38
CA VAL A 21 7.53 -14.87 -6.99
C VAL A 21 8.39 -14.12 -5.97
N ALA A 22 7.92 -13.99 -4.72
CA ALA A 22 8.71 -13.46 -3.62
C ALA A 22 9.99 -14.29 -3.38
N ALA A 23 9.89 -15.62 -3.49
CA ALA A 23 11.05 -16.51 -3.43
C ALA A 23 11.88 -16.51 -4.74
N GLY A 24 11.24 -16.55 -5.90
CA GLY A 24 11.89 -16.72 -7.20
C GLY A 24 12.72 -15.51 -7.65
N GLY A 25 12.32 -14.30 -7.27
CA GLY A 25 13.04 -13.06 -7.61
C GLY A 25 14.28 -12.78 -6.74
N LEU A 26 14.33 -13.33 -5.53
CA LEU A 26 15.42 -13.09 -4.56
C LEU A 26 16.36 -14.30 -4.38
N PHE A 27 15.98 -15.50 -4.81
CA PHE A 27 16.77 -16.73 -4.60
C PHE A 27 17.44 -17.29 -5.87
N THR A 28 17.96 -16.45 -6.77
CA THR A 28 18.88 -16.92 -7.83
C THR A 28 20.27 -17.33 -7.31
N GLY A 29 20.48 -17.36 -5.99
CA GLY A 29 21.70 -17.85 -5.36
C GLY A 29 21.42 -18.60 -4.06
N SER A 30 21.64 -19.91 -4.07
CA SER A 30 22.03 -20.70 -2.88
C SER A 30 21.01 -20.93 -1.75
N ALA A 31 19.70 -20.83 -1.97
CA ALA A 31 18.69 -21.18 -0.95
C ALA A 31 18.22 -22.64 -0.96
N SER A 32 18.82 -23.53 -1.76
CA SER A 32 18.40 -24.95 -1.82
C SER A 32 18.98 -25.83 -0.69
N ALA A 33 19.75 -25.28 0.24
CA ALA A 33 20.39 -26.07 1.30
C ALA A 33 20.15 -25.56 2.74
N ALA A 34 19.62 -24.35 2.93
CA ALA A 34 19.43 -23.75 4.27
C ALA A 34 18.05 -24.04 4.91
N THR A 35 17.08 -24.52 4.13
CA THR A 35 15.69 -24.71 4.59
C THR A 35 15.45 -25.95 5.45
N ARG A 36 16.50 -26.72 5.81
CA ARG A 36 16.33 -27.95 6.61
C ARG A 36 16.54 -27.77 8.11
N SER A 37 16.90 -26.58 8.59
CA SER A 37 17.09 -26.33 10.02
C SER A 37 16.97 -24.85 10.43
N ALA A 38 16.21 -24.04 9.69
CA ALA A 38 15.90 -22.68 10.13
C ALA A 38 14.77 -22.75 11.17
N GLY A 39 14.96 -22.13 12.33
CA GLY A 39 13.89 -21.96 13.29
C GLY A 39 12.77 -21.09 12.69
N LEU A 40 11.57 -21.19 13.24
CA LEU A 40 10.43 -20.37 12.82
C LEU A 40 10.75 -18.87 12.91
N GLU A 41 11.53 -18.46 13.92
CA GLU A 41 12.05 -17.10 14.12
C GLU A 41 13.02 -16.67 13.00
N ASP A 42 13.92 -17.55 12.55
CA ASP A 42 14.85 -17.26 11.45
C ASP A 42 14.09 -17.05 10.12
N LEU A 43 12.99 -17.78 9.94
CA LEU A 43 12.15 -17.71 8.76
C LEU A 43 11.33 -16.42 8.75
N VAL A 44 10.81 -16.01 9.92
CA VAL A 44 10.15 -14.72 10.12
C VAL A 44 11.10 -13.56 9.84
N ALA A 45 12.31 -13.58 10.42
CA ALA A 45 13.32 -12.56 10.20
C ALA A 45 13.76 -12.45 8.73
N ALA A 46 13.78 -13.58 8.01
CA ALA A 46 14.07 -13.60 6.57
C ALA A 46 12.91 -13.08 5.70
N LEU A 47 11.65 -13.26 6.13
CA LEU A 47 10.47 -12.84 5.38
C LEU A 47 10.18 -11.34 5.48
N GLN A 48 10.45 -10.73 6.63
CA GLN A 48 10.16 -9.31 6.87
C GLN A 48 10.75 -8.36 5.82
N PRO A 49 12.05 -8.42 5.44
CA PRO A 49 12.59 -7.54 4.41
C PRO A 49 11.99 -7.81 3.03
N VAL A 50 11.60 -9.05 2.72
CA VAL A 50 10.96 -9.40 1.46
C VAL A 50 9.56 -8.81 1.36
N LEU A 51 8.79 -8.89 2.45
CA LEU A 51 7.46 -8.29 2.55
C LEU A 51 7.54 -6.76 2.45
N ALA A 52 8.56 -6.14 3.06
CA ALA A 52 8.77 -4.69 2.97
C ALA A 52 9.08 -4.24 1.53
N GLU A 53 9.93 -4.97 0.80
CA GLU A 53 10.22 -4.67 -0.62
C GLU A 53 9.01 -4.91 -1.51
N LEU A 54 8.26 -5.99 -1.28
CA LEU A 54 7.00 -6.24 -1.99
C LEU A 54 5.99 -5.11 -1.72
N ALA A 55 5.88 -4.66 -0.48
CA ALA A 55 5.00 -3.57 -0.09
C ALA A 55 5.38 -2.28 -0.78
N ARG A 56 6.67 -1.92 -0.75
CA ARG A 56 7.20 -0.75 -1.44
C ARG A 56 6.96 -0.78 -2.95
N ASP A 57 7.23 -1.90 -3.61
CA ASP A 57 6.99 -2.06 -5.06
C ASP A 57 5.50 -1.91 -5.40
N THR A 58 4.64 -2.52 -4.58
CA THR A 58 3.17 -2.40 -4.72
C THR A 58 2.71 -0.96 -4.56
N LEU A 59 3.20 -0.28 -3.51
CA LEU A 59 2.84 1.10 -3.21
C LEU A 59 3.42 2.09 -4.23
N ASN A 60 4.59 1.82 -4.82
CA ASN A 60 5.07 2.58 -5.98
C ASN A 60 4.05 2.49 -7.13
N GLY A 61 3.57 1.28 -7.43
CA GLY A 61 2.51 1.06 -8.41
C GLY A 61 1.20 1.77 -8.08
N LEU A 62 0.85 1.87 -6.80
CA LEU A 62 -0.34 2.58 -6.33
C LEU A 62 -0.18 4.10 -6.51
N VAL A 63 0.92 4.67 -6.02
CA VAL A 63 1.01 6.13 -5.94
C VAL A 63 1.06 6.82 -7.29
N VAL A 64 1.63 6.15 -8.30
CA VAL A 64 1.64 6.68 -9.67
C VAL A 64 0.28 6.68 -10.33
N MET A 65 -0.74 5.98 -9.79
CA MET A 65 -2.11 6.08 -10.30
C MET A 65 -2.68 7.48 -10.12
N THR A 66 -2.36 8.15 -9.01
CA THR A 66 -2.94 9.46 -8.67
C THR A 66 -2.11 10.60 -9.26
N CYS A 67 -0.79 10.45 -9.27
CA CYS A 67 0.14 11.45 -9.77
C CYS A 67 1.26 10.77 -10.59
N PRO A 68 1.03 10.45 -11.86
CA PRO A 68 2.05 9.85 -12.70
C PRO A 68 3.19 10.82 -13.03
N GLY A 69 4.39 10.28 -13.18
CA GLY A 69 5.61 11.01 -13.47
C GLY A 69 6.43 10.38 -14.60
N PRO A 70 7.74 10.67 -14.67
CA PRO A 70 8.65 10.15 -15.70
C PRO A 70 9.20 8.75 -15.37
N ASP A 71 8.80 8.20 -14.23
CA ASP A 71 9.29 6.95 -13.66
C ASP A 71 8.81 5.68 -14.41
N GLU A 72 9.45 4.55 -14.12
CA GLU A 72 9.15 3.28 -14.78
C GLU A 72 7.76 2.71 -14.43
N TYR A 73 7.21 2.99 -13.24
CA TYR A 73 5.87 2.52 -12.88
C TYR A 73 4.79 3.28 -13.65
N SER A 74 4.97 4.59 -13.83
CA SER A 74 4.11 5.42 -14.67
C SER A 74 4.13 4.97 -16.14
N LYS A 75 5.31 4.58 -16.65
CA LYS A 75 5.45 3.97 -17.99
C LYS A 75 4.74 2.62 -18.08
N ALA A 76 4.94 1.76 -17.07
CA ALA A 76 4.37 0.42 -17.05
C ALA A 76 2.84 0.42 -17.04
N GLN A 77 2.22 1.35 -16.31
CA GLN A 77 0.76 1.47 -16.30
C GLN A 77 0.20 2.21 -17.53
N GLY A 78 1.07 2.76 -18.39
CA GLY A 78 0.69 3.41 -19.65
C GLY A 78 0.35 4.89 -19.55
N THR A 79 0.70 5.58 -18.47
CA THR A 79 0.37 7.00 -18.26
C THR A 79 1.60 7.88 -17.93
N PRO A 80 2.75 7.75 -18.61
CA PRO A 80 3.94 8.52 -18.27
C PRO A 80 3.74 10.01 -18.49
N ARG A 81 4.42 10.83 -17.67
CA ARG A 81 4.42 12.29 -17.77
C ARG A 81 5.85 12.83 -17.76
N PRO A 82 6.14 13.92 -18.49
CA PRO A 82 7.46 14.56 -18.44
C PRO A 82 7.69 15.34 -17.14
N GLU A 83 6.62 15.81 -16.49
CA GLU A 83 6.69 16.52 -15.22
C GLU A 83 6.94 15.55 -14.03
N PRO A 84 7.52 16.00 -12.90
CA PRO A 84 7.69 15.18 -11.71
C PRO A 84 6.36 14.64 -11.18
N GLY A 85 6.35 13.39 -10.72
CA GLY A 85 5.15 12.73 -10.19
C GLY A 85 5.29 12.26 -8.75
N ALA A 86 4.49 11.25 -8.39
CA ALA A 86 4.42 10.69 -7.04
C ALA A 86 5.75 10.13 -6.53
N ILE A 87 6.56 9.51 -7.41
CA ILE A 87 7.85 8.95 -7.03
C ILE A 87 8.83 10.07 -6.66
N GLU A 88 8.92 11.12 -7.46
CA GLU A 88 9.74 12.30 -7.17
C GLU A 88 9.26 13.05 -5.92
N ALA A 89 7.94 13.02 -5.64
CA ALA A 89 7.35 13.59 -4.44
C ALA A 89 7.61 12.78 -3.16
N ARG A 90 8.20 11.58 -3.28
CA ARG A 90 8.34 10.59 -2.20
C ARG A 90 7.00 10.15 -1.60
N ALA A 91 5.95 10.09 -2.43
CA ALA A 91 4.62 9.67 -1.98
C ALA A 91 4.61 8.22 -1.44
N THR A 92 5.44 7.32 -1.99
CA THR A 92 5.57 5.95 -1.47
C THR A 92 6.07 5.93 -0.02
N ASP A 93 7.08 6.74 0.29
CA ASP A 93 7.63 6.83 1.66
C ASP A 93 6.58 7.42 2.60
N PHE A 94 5.85 8.44 2.15
CA PHE A 94 4.72 8.98 2.90
C PHE A 94 3.64 7.92 3.16
N MET A 95 3.28 7.11 2.17
CA MET A 95 2.27 6.07 2.30
C MET A 95 2.68 5.00 3.32
N ILE A 96 3.93 4.51 3.22
CA ILE A 96 4.46 3.52 4.17
C ILE A 96 4.45 4.11 5.58
N GLU A 97 5.02 5.30 5.77
CA GLU A 97 5.06 5.96 7.07
C GLU A 97 3.67 6.19 7.66
N SER A 98 2.73 6.66 6.84
CA SER A 98 1.36 6.95 7.26
C SER A 98 0.64 5.69 7.69
N LEU A 99 0.70 4.64 6.87
CA LEU A 99 0.04 3.36 7.16
C LEU A 99 0.63 2.70 8.41
N ASP A 100 1.95 2.72 8.55
CA ASP A 100 2.63 1.95 9.59
C ASP A 100 2.68 2.68 10.94
N ASN A 101 2.64 4.02 10.95
CA ASN A 101 2.81 4.80 12.19
C ASN A 101 1.61 5.70 12.57
N PHE A 102 0.72 6.03 11.63
CA PHE A 102 -0.30 7.06 11.85
C PHE A 102 -1.73 6.61 11.64
N VAL A 103 -1.98 5.56 10.85
CA VAL A 103 -3.32 4.99 10.74
C VAL A 103 -3.53 4.04 11.93
N PRO A 104 -4.39 4.39 12.91
CA PRO A 104 -4.82 3.42 13.91
C PRO A 104 -5.77 2.46 13.21
N PHE A 105 -5.22 1.49 12.48
CA PHE A 105 -5.99 0.33 12.09
C PHE A 105 -6.27 -0.43 13.38
N PRO A 106 -7.54 -0.60 13.81
CA PRO A 106 -7.84 -1.41 14.97
C PRO A 106 -7.23 -2.80 14.75
N ASP A 107 -6.58 -3.38 15.76
CA ASP A 107 -6.07 -4.76 15.70
C ASP A 107 -7.16 -5.75 15.27
N GLN A 108 -8.42 -5.39 15.56
CA GLN A 108 -9.66 -6.05 15.13
C GLN A 108 -9.85 -6.12 13.60
N LEU A 109 -9.08 -5.40 12.80
CA LEU A 109 -9.15 -5.36 11.33
C LEU A 109 -7.90 -5.95 10.67
N ALA A 110 -6.72 -5.63 11.22
CA ALA A 110 -5.46 -6.20 10.75
C ALA A 110 -5.40 -7.71 10.98
N ASN A 111 -5.91 -8.18 12.13
CA ASN A 111 -5.89 -9.61 12.47
C ASN A 111 -6.80 -10.44 11.57
N PRO A 112 -8.08 -10.08 11.30
CA PRO A 112 -8.90 -10.83 10.34
C PRO A 112 -8.37 -10.85 8.92
N LEU A 113 -7.83 -9.73 8.42
CA LEU A 113 -7.22 -9.67 7.09
C LEU A 113 -5.96 -10.54 7.02
N GLY A 114 -5.12 -10.48 8.05
CA GLY A 114 -3.96 -11.35 8.22
C GLY A 114 -4.34 -12.83 8.30
N GLU A 115 -5.37 -13.16 9.08
CA GLU A 115 -5.89 -14.52 9.25
C GLU A 115 -6.52 -15.06 7.97
N ALA A 116 -7.32 -14.27 7.26
CA ALA A 116 -7.89 -14.66 5.97
C ALA A 116 -6.81 -14.90 4.91
N LEU A 117 -5.76 -14.07 4.92
CA LEU A 117 -4.61 -14.25 4.06
C LEU A 117 -3.80 -15.51 4.42
N ALA A 118 -3.56 -15.73 5.72
CA ALA A 118 -2.88 -16.93 6.21
C ALA A 118 -3.69 -18.21 5.95
N ALA A 119 -5.01 -18.17 6.08
CA ALA A 119 -5.91 -19.28 5.82
C ALA A 119 -5.92 -19.71 4.36
N GLY A 120 -5.68 -18.79 3.43
CA GLY A 120 -5.51 -19.15 2.03
C GLY A 120 -4.06 -19.29 1.57
N LEU A 121 -3.10 -19.29 2.50
CA LEU A 121 -1.72 -19.78 2.32
C LEU A 121 -1.51 -21.20 2.87
N ASP A 122 -2.54 -21.78 3.48
CA ASP A 122 -2.51 -23.06 4.19
C ASP A 122 -1.94 -24.19 3.29
N GLY A 123 -0.86 -24.82 3.74
CA GLY A 123 -0.15 -25.89 3.02
C GLY A 123 1.10 -25.47 2.24
N THR A 124 1.56 -24.22 2.34
CA THR A 124 2.79 -23.73 1.68
C THR A 124 4.02 -23.68 2.60
N GLY A 125 3.87 -23.91 3.92
CA GLY A 125 4.91 -23.69 4.92
C GLY A 125 5.18 -22.21 5.24
N LEU A 126 4.65 -21.30 4.40
CA LEU A 126 4.57 -19.85 4.64
C LEU A 126 3.43 -19.50 5.62
N ASP A 127 2.44 -20.39 5.72
CA ASP A 127 1.30 -20.30 6.61
C ASP A 127 1.71 -20.28 8.08
N ASP A 128 2.58 -21.18 8.52
CA ASP A 128 3.01 -21.24 9.93
C ASP A 128 3.90 -20.05 10.30
N ALA A 129 4.74 -19.57 9.39
CA ALA A 129 5.55 -18.37 9.59
C ALA A 129 4.71 -17.09 9.62
N LEU A 130 3.74 -16.96 8.71
CA LEU A 130 2.83 -15.81 8.68
C LEU A 130 1.86 -15.84 9.88
N LYS A 131 1.34 -17.01 10.26
CA LYS A 131 0.54 -17.21 11.48
C LYS A 131 1.35 -16.86 12.72
N SER A 132 2.66 -17.13 12.74
CA SER A 132 3.51 -16.76 13.87
C SER A 132 3.82 -15.26 13.92
N LEU A 133 4.06 -14.63 12.77
CA LEU A 133 4.15 -13.16 12.66
C LEU A 133 2.88 -12.50 13.20
N LEU A 134 1.72 -13.03 12.82
CA LEU A 134 0.42 -12.53 13.29
C LEU A 134 0.15 -12.82 14.78
N ARG A 135 0.71 -13.89 15.34
CA ARG A 135 0.49 -14.31 16.75
C ARG A 135 1.48 -13.72 17.76
N ASN A 136 2.66 -13.30 17.33
CA ASN A 136 3.73 -12.87 18.24
C ASN A 136 3.64 -11.40 18.70
N ASP A 137 2.51 -10.72 18.50
CA ASP A 137 2.31 -9.29 18.82
C ASP A 137 3.29 -8.33 18.10
N GLU A 138 4.20 -8.83 17.25
CA GLU A 138 4.89 -8.03 16.23
C GLU A 138 3.88 -7.75 15.12
N THR A 139 3.11 -6.67 15.28
CA THR A 139 2.14 -6.21 14.30
C THR A 139 2.80 -6.10 12.93
N LEU A 140 2.36 -6.92 11.96
CA LEU A 140 2.77 -6.76 10.57
C LEU A 140 2.50 -5.31 10.15
N PRO A 141 3.47 -4.61 9.53
CA PRO A 141 3.24 -3.26 9.05
C PRO A 141 2.01 -3.24 8.15
N LEU A 142 1.10 -2.30 8.37
CA LEU A 142 -0.15 -2.20 7.62
C LEU A 142 0.12 -2.06 6.11
N SER A 143 1.21 -1.38 5.75
CA SER A 143 1.71 -1.29 4.38
C SER A 143 1.87 -2.66 3.71
N SER A 144 2.34 -3.67 4.45
CA SER A 144 2.50 -5.04 3.97
C SER A 144 1.15 -5.74 3.79
N VAL A 145 0.22 -5.56 4.72
CA VAL A 145 -1.14 -6.14 4.64
C VAL A 145 -1.89 -5.58 3.43
N ILE A 146 -1.86 -4.26 3.25
CA ILE A 146 -2.45 -3.57 2.10
C ILE A 146 -1.83 -4.05 0.79
N ALA A 147 -0.51 -4.18 0.74
CA ALA A 147 0.17 -4.66 -0.46
C ALA A 147 -0.25 -6.09 -0.83
N MET A 148 -0.39 -6.98 0.16
CA MET A 148 -0.84 -8.34 -0.09
C MET A 148 -2.28 -8.36 -0.61
N LEU A 149 -3.18 -7.53 -0.05
CA LEU A 149 -4.55 -7.39 -0.54
C LEU A 149 -4.59 -6.90 -1.99
N LEU A 150 -3.87 -5.83 -2.32
CA LEU A 150 -3.81 -5.27 -3.67
C LEU A 150 -3.26 -6.29 -4.68
N ASN A 151 -2.21 -7.01 -4.31
CA ASN A 151 -1.61 -8.03 -5.17
C ASN A 151 -2.52 -9.24 -5.37
N LEU A 152 -3.23 -9.66 -4.34
CA LEU A 152 -4.23 -10.71 -4.45
C LEU A 152 -5.27 -10.31 -5.50
N ILE A 153 -5.90 -9.15 -5.34
CA ILE A 153 -6.96 -8.68 -6.25
C ILE A 153 -6.40 -8.46 -7.67
N ALA A 154 -5.18 -7.93 -7.79
CA ALA A 154 -4.49 -7.77 -9.07
C ALA A 154 -4.40 -9.09 -9.86
N THR A 155 -4.09 -10.21 -9.20
CA THR A 155 -4.06 -11.53 -9.87
C THR A 155 -5.44 -12.06 -10.24
N GLN A 156 -6.51 -11.51 -9.66
CA GLN A 156 -7.89 -11.82 -10.07
C GLN A 156 -8.28 -11.04 -11.32
N VAL A 157 -7.95 -9.74 -11.36
CA VAL A 157 -8.17 -8.87 -12.51
C VAL A 157 -7.35 -9.34 -13.71
N ASN A 158 -6.05 -9.55 -13.53
CA ASN A 158 -5.15 -9.96 -14.58
C ASN A 158 -4.19 -11.07 -14.10
N PRO A 159 -4.53 -12.36 -14.33
CA PRO A 159 -3.67 -13.47 -13.93
C PRO A 159 -2.27 -13.46 -14.56
N ALA A 160 -2.08 -12.79 -15.71
CA ALA A 160 -0.76 -12.69 -16.34
C ALA A 160 0.19 -11.77 -15.57
N ALA A 161 -0.34 -10.88 -14.71
CA ALA A 161 0.43 -9.98 -13.87
C ALA A 161 1.33 -10.70 -12.85
N VAL A 162 1.20 -12.03 -12.69
CA VAL A 162 2.11 -12.83 -11.87
C VAL A 162 3.54 -12.90 -12.42
N ASN A 163 3.75 -12.56 -13.70
CA ASN A 163 5.07 -12.41 -14.32
C ASN A 163 5.23 -10.98 -14.85
N GLY A 164 6.43 -10.41 -14.70
CA GLY A 164 6.72 -9.07 -15.24
C GLY A 164 7.98 -8.44 -14.66
N ALA A 165 8.22 -7.18 -15.03
CA ALA A 165 9.45 -6.45 -14.70
C ALA A 165 9.51 -5.95 -13.25
N PHE A 166 8.36 -5.72 -12.60
CA PHE A 166 8.27 -5.28 -11.20
C PHE A 166 8.16 -6.48 -10.27
N LEU A 167 8.33 -6.30 -8.96
CA LEU A 167 8.23 -7.43 -8.01
C LEU A 167 6.78 -7.89 -7.80
N SER A 168 5.86 -6.92 -7.70
CA SER A 168 4.47 -7.13 -7.32
C SER A 168 3.54 -7.21 -8.53
N PRO A 169 2.53 -8.10 -8.54
CA PRO A 169 1.52 -8.12 -9.59
C PRO A 169 0.78 -6.81 -9.79
N PHE A 170 0.43 -6.11 -8.70
CA PHE A 170 -0.27 -4.84 -8.78
C PHE A 170 0.54 -3.75 -9.51
N ALA A 171 1.85 -3.66 -9.26
CA ALA A 171 2.71 -2.70 -9.96
C ALA A 171 2.83 -2.95 -11.47
N ARG A 172 2.60 -4.19 -11.91
CA ARG A 172 2.66 -4.59 -13.33
C ARG A 172 1.39 -4.30 -14.11
N LEU A 173 0.30 -3.93 -13.43
CA LEU A 173 -0.98 -3.68 -14.06
C LEU A 173 -0.98 -2.40 -14.91
N SER A 174 -1.79 -2.43 -15.98
CA SER A 174 -2.17 -1.21 -16.70
C SER A 174 -3.02 -0.30 -15.80
N TYR A 175 -3.14 0.98 -16.14
CA TYR A 175 -4.00 1.89 -15.40
C TYR A 175 -5.46 1.40 -15.34
N GLU A 176 -5.98 0.87 -16.45
CA GLU A 176 -7.34 0.31 -16.54
C GLU A 176 -7.51 -0.91 -15.61
N ASP A 177 -6.54 -1.83 -15.60
CA ASP A 177 -6.57 -2.99 -14.70
C ASP A 177 -6.50 -2.56 -13.23
N LYS A 178 -5.72 -1.52 -12.90
CA LYS A 178 -5.70 -0.99 -11.53
C LYS A 178 -7.03 -0.36 -11.15
N CYS A 179 -7.70 0.36 -12.04
CA CYS A 179 -9.07 0.84 -11.81
C CYS A 179 -10.03 -0.34 -11.52
N ALA A 180 -9.92 -1.44 -12.26
CA ALA A 180 -10.72 -2.64 -12.00
C ALA A 180 -10.42 -3.28 -10.63
N VAL A 181 -9.17 -3.21 -10.13
CA VAL A 181 -8.84 -3.62 -8.76
C VAL A 181 -9.60 -2.78 -7.74
N PHE A 182 -9.61 -1.45 -7.90
CA PHE A 182 -10.33 -0.55 -7.00
C PHE A 182 -11.85 -0.72 -7.10
N GLU A 183 -12.39 -0.93 -8.29
CA GLU A 183 -13.81 -1.25 -8.49
C GLU A 183 -14.20 -2.53 -7.74
N GLN A 184 -13.34 -3.55 -7.72
CA GLN A 184 -13.58 -4.77 -6.94
C GLN A 184 -13.49 -4.57 -5.42
N MET A 185 -12.65 -3.65 -4.95
CA MET A 185 -12.56 -3.29 -3.53
C MET A 185 -13.77 -2.46 -3.07
N GLU A 186 -14.31 -1.61 -3.96
CA GLU A 186 -15.49 -0.78 -3.68
C GLU A 186 -16.82 -1.52 -3.93
N GLY A 187 -16.79 -2.54 -4.79
CA GLY A 187 -17.96 -3.34 -5.14
C GLY A 187 -18.37 -4.33 -4.05
N PRO A 188 -19.63 -4.81 -4.05
CA PRO A 188 -20.06 -5.94 -3.24
C PRO A 188 -19.50 -7.23 -3.84
N ASN A 189 -18.18 -7.42 -3.82
CA ASN A 189 -17.57 -8.63 -4.38
C ASN A 189 -17.82 -9.80 -3.43
N ALA A 190 -18.84 -10.60 -3.73
CA ALA A 190 -19.29 -11.72 -2.91
C ALA A 190 -18.18 -12.76 -2.66
N ASP A 191 -17.19 -12.91 -3.55
CA ASP A 191 -16.09 -13.87 -3.36
C ASP A 191 -14.99 -13.33 -2.45
N LEU A 192 -14.67 -12.03 -2.55
CA LEU A 192 -13.72 -11.39 -1.64
C LEU A 192 -14.32 -11.28 -0.23
N VAL A 193 -15.58 -10.83 -0.16
CA VAL A 193 -16.36 -10.77 1.08
C VAL A 193 -16.56 -12.17 1.64
N ALA A 194 -16.93 -13.19 0.86
CA ALA A 194 -17.07 -14.56 1.37
C ALA A 194 -15.73 -15.17 1.84
N THR A 195 -14.62 -14.84 1.18
CA THR A 195 -13.27 -15.31 1.58
C THR A 195 -12.84 -14.68 2.90
N LEU A 196 -13.14 -13.40 3.11
CA LEU A 196 -12.87 -12.67 4.35
C LEU A 196 -13.88 -13.02 5.46
N ASP A 197 -15.16 -13.20 5.13
CA ASP A 197 -16.26 -13.52 6.03
C ASP A 197 -16.27 -14.97 6.49
N ALA A 198 -15.66 -15.89 5.75
CA ALA A 198 -15.70 -17.33 6.05
C ALA A 198 -15.14 -17.68 7.44
N ASN A 199 -14.31 -16.81 8.02
CA ASN A 199 -13.67 -17.01 9.32
C ASN A 199 -14.06 -15.97 10.37
N LEU A 200 -15.01 -15.07 10.09
CA LEU A 200 -15.44 -14.03 11.02
C LEU A 200 -16.77 -14.38 11.71
N ASP A 201 -16.87 -14.12 13.01
CA ASP A 201 -18.13 -14.21 13.76
C ASP A 201 -19.00 -12.95 13.53
N GLU A 202 -20.33 -13.09 13.58
CA GLU A 202 -21.20 -11.90 13.62
C GLU A 202 -20.93 -11.07 14.90
N PRO A 203 -20.86 -9.73 14.82
CA PRO A 203 -21.40 -8.83 13.77
C PRO A 203 -20.36 -8.32 12.74
N LEU A 204 -19.18 -8.92 12.64
CA LEU A 204 -18.06 -8.34 11.87
C LEU A 204 -18.24 -8.41 10.34
N LYS A 205 -19.09 -9.31 9.84
CA LYS A 205 -19.32 -9.54 8.40
C LYS A 205 -19.89 -8.32 7.65
N GLU A 206 -20.90 -7.65 8.20
CA GLU A 206 -21.47 -6.43 7.59
C GLU A 206 -20.47 -5.25 7.59
N SER A 207 -19.48 -5.27 8.50
CA SER A 207 -18.44 -4.24 8.61
C SER A 207 -17.37 -4.34 7.51
N VAL A 208 -17.08 -5.54 7.00
CA VAL A 208 -15.99 -5.79 6.04
C VAL A 208 -16.22 -5.10 4.69
N SER A 209 -17.44 -5.14 4.15
CA SER A 209 -17.78 -4.49 2.88
C SER A 209 -17.67 -2.95 2.95
N GLY A 210 -18.18 -2.35 4.03
CA GLY A 210 -18.04 -0.91 4.28
C GLY A 210 -16.58 -0.49 4.49
N MET A 211 -15.78 -1.36 5.10
CA MET A 211 -14.35 -1.14 5.36
C MET A 211 -13.50 -1.24 4.11
N LEU A 212 -13.72 -2.21 3.23
CA LEU A 212 -12.99 -2.31 1.96
C LEU A 212 -13.22 -1.07 1.09
N ARG A 213 -14.46 -0.55 1.06
CA ARG A 213 -14.79 0.74 0.43
C ARG A 213 -14.01 1.90 1.05
N PHE A 214 -13.97 1.97 2.37
CA PHE A 214 -13.22 3.01 3.08
C PHE A 214 -11.72 2.93 2.77
N VAL A 215 -11.13 1.72 2.80
CA VAL A 215 -9.73 1.49 2.49
C VAL A 215 -9.42 1.88 1.04
N ALA A 216 -10.23 1.47 0.08
CA ALA A 216 -10.06 1.82 -1.32
C ALA A 216 -9.98 3.34 -1.53
N GLY A 217 -10.95 4.08 -0.98
CA GLY A 217 -10.96 5.54 -1.04
C GLY A 217 -9.74 6.16 -0.34
N ALA A 218 -9.45 5.72 0.88
CA ALA A 218 -8.33 6.23 1.67
C ALA A 218 -6.98 6.01 0.97
N LEU A 219 -6.76 4.85 0.32
CA LEU A 219 -5.51 4.58 -0.39
C LEU A 219 -5.26 5.58 -1.53
N LEU A 220 -6.30 5.94 -2.28
CA LEU A 220 -6.20 6.94 -3.35
C LEU A 220 -6.03 8.36 -2.78
N GLU A 221 -6.78 8.70 -1.73
CA GLU A 221 -6.70 10.01 -1.08
C GLU A 221 -5.33 10.27 -0.45
N PHE A 222 -4.80 9.32 0.34
CA PHE A 222 -3.48 9.44 0.94
C PHE A 222 -2.38 9.43 -0.12
N SER A 223 -2.54 8.66 -1.19
CA SER A 223 -1.61 8.68 -2.32
C SER A 223 -1.56 10.07 -2.98
N ALA A 224 -2.73 10.67 -3.24
CA ALA A 224 -2.81 12.01 -3.81
C ALA A 224 -2.24 13.05 -2.85
N TYR A 225 -2.57 12.96 -1.56
CA TYR A 225 -2.06 13.85 -0.51
C TYR A 225 -0.53 13.77 -0.40
N GLY A 226 0.02 12.55 -0.36
CA GLY A 226 1.48 12.33 -0.33
C GLY A 226 2.20 12.87 -1.56
N SER A 227 1.53 12.89 -2.71
CA SER A 227 2.09 13.43 -3.95
C SER A 227 2.03 14.96 -4.02
N TYR A 228 0.99 15.58 -3.46
CA TYR A 228 0.76 17.02 -3.55
C TYR A 228 1.17 17.83 -2.31
N GLY A 229 1.46 17.16 -1.19
CA GLY A 229 1.89 17.79 0.05
C GLY A 229 3.39 18.09 0.13
N GLU A 230 3.82 18.72 1.24
CA GLU A 230 5.23 19.05 1.47
C GLU A 230 6.02 17.95 2.21
N TRP A 231 5.38 16.84 2.57
CA TRP A 231 5.95 15.83 3.46
C TRP A 231 7.35 15.35 3.00
N GLY A 232 7.51 15.02 1.71
CA GLY A 232 8.77 14.51 1.17
C GLY A 232 9.93 15.52 1.15
N VAL A 233 9.64 16.82 1.29
CA VAL A 233 10.63 17.90 1.23
C VAL A 233 10.70 18.73 2.52
N TYR A 234 9.82 18.49 3.49
CA TYR A 234 9.81 19.17 4.77
C TYR A 234 10.95 18.66 5.67
N ASN A 235 11.73 19.59 6.22
CA ASN A 235 12.73 19.28 7.23
C ASN A 235 12.18 19.67 8.61
N PRO A 236 11.95 18.71 9.52
CA PRO A 236 11.37 18.98 10.84
C PRO A 236 12.31 19.73 11.78
N GLU A 237 13.63 19.53 11.67
CA GLU A 237 14.63 20.22 12.50
C GLU A 237 14.70 21.71 12.15
N LEU A 238 14.71 22.02 10.85
CA LEU A 238 14.76 23.39 10.33
C LEU A 238 13.37 24.04 10.23
N LYS A 239 12.29 23.27 10.44
CA LYS A 239 10.88 23.68 10.29
C LYS A 239 10.58 24.40 8.98
N ARG A 240 11.14 23.89 7.87
CA ARG A 240 10.98 24.47 6.53
C ARG A 240 11.07 23.43 5.43
N THR A 241 10.54 23.75 4.26
CA THR A 241 10.71 22.97 3.03
C THR A 241 12.11 23.19 2.45
N LEU A 242 12.81 22.10 2.10
CA LEU A 242 14.17 22.16 1.53
C LEU A 242 14.18 22.43 0.03
N LYS A 243 13.08 22.09 -0.64
CA LYS A 243 12.88 22.24 -2.09
C LYS A 243 11.41 22.63 -2.33
N ARG A 244 11.13 23.07 -3.55
CA ARG A 244 9.75 23.27 -4.00
C ARG A 244 9.04 21.90 -4.06
N PRO A 245 7.87 21.73 -3.42
CA PRO A 245 7.09 20.49 -3.51
C PRO A 245 6.59 20.24 -4.93
N VAL A 246 6.48 18.97 -5.32
CA VAL A 246 5.96 18.55 -6.64
C VAL A 246 4.54 19.07 -6.86
N GLY A 247 3.66 18.93 -5.87
CA GLY A 247 2.29 19.44 -5.96
C GLY A 247 2.21 20.94 -6.26
N TRP A 248 3.15 21.73 -5.75
CA TRP A 248 3.21 23.18 -6.00
C TRP A 248 3.71 23.49 -7.41
N GLU A 249 4.62 22.69 -7.95
CA GLU A 249 5.06 22.79 -9.34
C GLU A 249 3.91 22.47 -10.30
N LEU A 250 3.25 21.32 -10.11
CA LEU A 250 2.16 20.86 -10.97
C LEU A 250 0.93 21.78 -10.96
N SER A 251 0.61 22.37 -9.80
CA SER A 251 -0.53 23.29 -9.66
C SER A 251 -0.20 24.75 -10.00
N GLY A 252 1.08 25.09 -10.17
CA GLY A 252 1.51 26.48 -10.28
C GLY A 252 1.30 27.29 -8.99
N TYR A 253 1.13 26.63 -7.84
CA TYR A 253 0.87 27.29 -6.57
C TYR A 253 2.08 28.10 -6.09
N GLN A 254 1.95 29.42 -5.98
CA GLN A 254 3.00 30.32 -5.52
C GLN A 254 4.32 30.18 -6.34
N PRO A 255 4.30 30.52 -7.64
CA PRO A 255 5.46 30.32 -8.52
C PRO A 255 6.69 31.14 -8.09
N ASP A 256 6.46 32.27 -7.42
CA ASP A 256 7.50 33.19 -6.92
C ASP A 256 7.91 32.91 -5.46
N GLY A 257 7.45 31.80 -4.87
CA GLY A 257 7.77 31.40 -3.50
C GLY A 257 6.68 31.71 -2.48
N VAL A 258 6.93 31.32 -1.22
CA VAL A 258 5.94 31.37 -0.14
C VAL A 258 5.44 32.79 0.09
N VAL A 259 4.13 33.01 -0.06
CA VAL A 259 3.50 34.29 0.31
C VAL A 259 3.48 34.37 1.83
N HIS A 260 4.21 35.32 2.41
CA HIS A 260 4.32 35.52 3.87
C HIS A 260 3.07 36.20 4.48
N GLY A 261 1.89 35.82 4.01
CA GLY A 261 0.67 36.60 4.20
C GLY A 261 0.58 37.75 3.21
N TRP A 262 -0.64 38.23 3.01
CA TRP A 262 -0.90 39.50 2.35
C TRP A 262 -0.80 40.59 3.42
N ASP A 263 -0.54 41.84 3.04
CA ASP A 263 -0.68 43.02 3.93
C ASP A 263 -2.16 43.29 4.28
N ASP A 264 -2.90 42.25 4.67
CA ASP A 264 -4.32 42.30 5.03
C ASP A 264 -4.53 42.78 6.47
N PHE A 265 -3.48 42.74 7.30
CA PHE A 265 -3.47 43.40 8.59
C PHE A 265 -3.15 44.89 8.40
N LEU A 266 -4.20 45.69 8.16
CA LEU A 266 -4.15 47.16 8.16
C LEU A 266 -3.86 47.78 9.55
N GLY A 267 -3.21 47.04 10.45
CA GLY A 267 -2.95 47.42 11.83
C GLY A 267 -3.82 46.66 12.83
N TYR A 268 -3.47 46.80 14.10
CA TYR A 268 -4.27 46.26 15.19
C TYR A 268 -5.53 47.13 15.39
N TYR A 269 -6.62 46.54 15.90
CA TYR A 269 -7.86 47.24 16.23
C TYR A 269 -7.58 48.52 17.04
N GLN A 270 -8.13 49.66 16.59
CA GLN A 270 -7.97 51.00 17.20
C GLN A 270 -6.54 51.58 17.20
N ASP A 271 -5.88 51.66 16.03
CA ASP A 271 -4.56 52.32 15.85
C ASP A 271 -3.41 51.71 16.68
N ARG A 272 -3.58 50.50 17.18
CA ARG A 272 -2.53 49.80 17.93
C ARG A 272 -1.42 49.35 16.96
N LYS A 273 -0.17 49.37 17.42
CA LYS A 273 1.03 48.96 16.64
C LYS A 273 1.74 47.73 17.20
N GLN A 274 1.34 47.25 18.38
CA GLN A 274 1.86 46.05 19.03
C GLN A 274 0.85 45.52 20.06
N VAL A 275 1.05 44.28 20.52
CA VAL A 275 0.39 43.72 21.71
C VAL A 275 1.29 43.97 22.90
N ASP A 276 0.81 44.67 23.92
CA ASP A 276 1.56 44.80 25.18
C ASP A 276 1.56 43.44 25.88
N ALA A 277 2.75 42.97 26.26
CA ALA A 277 3.00 41.69 26.94
C ALA A 277 2.52 41.68 28.39
#